data_AF-A0A9E6BJT0-F1
#
_entry.id   AF-A0A9E6BJT0-F1
#
_cell.length_a   1.000
_cell.length_b   1.000
_cell.length_c   1.000
_cell.angle_alpha   90.00
_cell.angle_beta   90.00
_cell.angle_gamma   90.00
#
_symmetry.space_group_name_H-M   'P 1'
#
loop_
_entity.id
_entity.type
_entity.pdbx_description
1 polymer ?
#
loop_
_entity_poly.entity_id
_entity_poly.type
_entity_poly.pdbx_seq_one_letter_code
_entity_poly.pdbx_strand_id
1 'polypeptide(L)'
;MERLNISACKTQTFQNRDLTIDLNCKGNNEYAKVSFPIKYGLFSKFETSDYIFEFNLNHEIRHAKSKKKTWPHPSEWLKRTKGNDWIYYSTGGYSGVFEALGEYYLPNLMYPTNSLIGGKPFKDHEIDLIVRNWHQIISNLPDKGMPDRFSRWIRAIKLKTPENLERKAQKLFDISGARVTVMPPDARHVDYNIIPLTISDGCLYKCRFCKVKNKKKFFVRSQKNIDGQIARLKNLYGKDIINFNALFLGEHDALNTPLELILNTAQKAYEKFNFQTSYMKKSFLFMFGSADSFLNTGTAFFEALDSLPFQTFINIGLESYDKATLDLLGKPLSRKKVGFAFKKVQAVNDSCPNIETTCNFVMDETLPDSHYEALMTLIRQNAARTRPKGSIYLSPLKFGSPSRQVLYDFYKLKALSRFPTFLYLIQRL
;
A
#
# COMPACT_ATOMS: atom_id res chain seq x y z
N MET A 1 -7.95 -11.26 -24.23
CA MET A 1 -7.64 -9.83 -24.00
C MET A 1 -6.43 -9.53 -24.87
N GLU A 2 -6.61 -8.78 -25.96
CA GLU A 2 -5.51 -8.41 -26.88
C GLU A 2 -4.38 -7.72 -26.09
N ARG A 3 -3.13 -8.08 -26.39
CA ARG A 3 -1.96 -7.47 -25.74
C ARG A 3 -1.89 -6.01 -26.16
N LEU A 4 -1.92 -5.11 -25.18
CA LEU A 4 -1.63 -3.69 -25.40
C LEU A 4 -0.16 -3.56 -25.81
N ASN A 5 0.09 -3.15 -27.06
CA ASN A 5 1.44 -2.90 -27.52
C ASN A 5 1.93 -1.54 -26.97
N ILE A 6 2.69 -1.58 -25.87
CA ILE A 6 3.19 -0.39 -25.16
C ILE A 6 4.01 0.51 -26.10
N SER A 7 4.81 -0.06 -27.00
CA SER A 7 5.67 0.71 -27.91
C SER A 7 4.86 1.52 -28.93
N ALA A 8 3.67 1.05 -29.31
CA ALA A 8 2.75 1.75 -30.20
C ALA A 8 1.91 2.83 -29.49
N CYS A 9 1.91 2.86 -28.15
CA CYS A 9 1.16 3.84 -27.39
C CYS A 9 1.89 5.20 -27.41
N LYS A 10 1.63 6.04 -28.42
CA LYS A 10 2.06 7.44 -28.45
C LYS A 10 1.05 8.31 -27.71
N THR A 11 1.55 9.28 -26.93
CA THR A 11 0.72 10.33 -26.32
C THR A 11 0.03 11.12 -27.41
N GLN A 12 -1.25 11.43 -27.23
CA GLN A 12 -2.02 12.22 -28.20
C GLN A 12 -2.81 13.28 -27.47
N THR A 13 -2.74 14.50 -27.99
CA THR A 13 -3.30 15.68 -27.35
C THR A 13 -4.40 16.27 -28.21
N PHE A 14 -5.50 16.63 -27.58
CA PHE A 14 -6.51 17.52 -28.12
C PHE A 14 -6.58 18.74 -27.21
N GLN A 15 -6.65 19.93 -27.79
CA GLN A 15 -6.74 21.16 -27.04
C GLN A 15 -7.70 22.13 -27.73
N ASN A 16 -8.55 22.76 -26.94
CA ASN A 16 -9.31 23.94 -27.32
C ASN A 16 -9.16 25.01 -26.22
N ARG A 17 -9.98 26.07 -26.28
CA ARG A 17 -9.92 27.19 -25.33
C ARG A 17 -10.17 26.77 -23.87
N ASP A 18 -11.02 25.77 -23.64
CA ASP A 18 -11.57 25.46 -22.32
C ASP A 18 -11.06 24.13 -21.76
N LEU A 19 -10.49 23.27 -22.61
CA LEU A 19 -10.18 21.88 -22.31
C LEU A 19 -8.94 21.40 -23.07
N THR A 20 -8.03 20.76 -22.33
CA THR A 20 -6.95 19.93 -22.88
C THR A 20 -7.18 18.48 -22.49
N ILE A 21 -7.04 17.55 -23.44
CA ILE A 21 -7.12 16.10 -23.21
C ILE A 21 -5.83 15.47 -23.72
N ASP A 22 -5.15 14.73 -22.84
CA ASP A 22 -4.01 13.89 -23.21
C ASP A 22 -4.39 12.42 -23.03
N LEU A 23 -4.29 11.65 -24.11
CA LEU A 23 -4.49 10.21 -24.12
C LEU A 23 -3.13 9.49 -24.13
N ASN A 24 -3.06 8.35 -23.44
CA ASN A 24 -1.87 7.48 -23.41
C ASN A 24 -0.61 8.16 -22.87
N CYS A 25 -0.77 9.03 -21.87
CA CYS A 25 0.33 9.61 -21.11
C CYS A 25 1.22 8.51 -20.54
N LYS A 26 2.54 8.71 -20.66
CA LYS A 26 3.56 7.83 -20.08
C LYS A 26 4.10 8.47 -18.81
N GLY A 27 3.68 7.96 -17.66
CA GLY A 27 4.33 8.25 -16.39
C GLY A 27 5.62 7.45 -16.22
N ASN A 28 6.27 7.60 -15.07
CA ASN A 28 7.41 6.77 -14.72
C ASN A 28 7.02 5.29 -14.68
N ASN A 29 7.93 4.45 -15.15
CA ASN A 29 7.83 2.99 -15.09
C ASN A 29 8.51 2.39 -13.85
N GLU A 30 9.09 3.22 -12.98
CA GLU A 30 9.67 2.81 -11.71
C GLU A 30 9.17 3.70 -10.60
N TYR A 31 8.86 3.09 -9.45
CA TYR A 31 8.55 3.83 -8.24
C TYR A 31 9.83 4.47 -7.69
N ALA A 32 9.82 5.79 -7.59
CA ALA A 32 10.94 6.58 -7.11
C ALA A 32 10.50 7.45 -5.93
N LYS A 33 11.38 7.56 -4.92
CA LYS A 33 11.17 8.40 -3.74
C LYS A 33 11.78 9.78 -4.01
N VAL A 34 10.95 10.72 -4.43
CA VAL A 34 11.38 12.10 -4.72
C VAL A 34 10.42 13.12 -4.10
N SER A 35 10.89 14.35 -3.95
CA SER A 35 10.13 15.45 -3.33
C SER A 35 9.05 16.08 -4.22
N PHE A 36 9.00 15.75 -5.51
CA PHE A 36 8.00 16.25 -6.46
C PHE A 36 7.00 15.15 -6.85
N PRO A 37 5.75 15.49 -7.23
CA PRO A 37 4.74 14.49 -7.51
C PRO A 37 5.03 13.77 -8.83
N ILE A 38 5.56 12.55 -8.74
CA ILE A 38 5.75 11.66 -9.90
C ILE A 38 4.44 10.94 -10.21
N LYS A 39 4.11 10.85 -11.50
CA LYS A 39 3.02 10.03 -12.01
C LYS A 39 3.57 8.71 -12.51
N TYR A 40 2.92 7.60 -12.16
CA TYR A 40 3.35 6.26 -12.57
C TYR A 40 2.41 5.66 -13.59
N GLY A 41 2.91 4.73 -14.40
CA GLY A 41 2.08 3.96 -15.33
C GLY A 41 1.59 4.73 -16.56
N LEU A 42 0.75 4.06 -17.33
CA LEU A 42 0.00 4.61 -18.45
C LEU A 42 -1.34 5.15 -18.00
N PHE A 43 -1.70 6.35 -18.44
CA PHE A 43 -2.97 6.98 -18.09
C PHE A 43 -3.43 7.94 -19.17
N SER A 44 -4.64 8.47 -19.00
CA SER A 44 -5.11 9.63 -19.75
C SER A 44 -5.47 10.73 -18.76
N LYS A 45 -5.45 11.98 -19.18
CA LYS A 45 -5.91 13.09 -18.34
C LYS A 45 -6.71 14.09 -19.15
N PHE A 46 -7.54 14.85 -18.45
CA PHE A 46 -8.00 16.13 -18.96
C PHE A 46 -7.67 17.24 -17.98
N GLU A 47 -7.60 18.45 -18.52
CA GLU A 47 -7.30 19.68 -17.80
C GLU A 47 -8.22 20.79 -18.29
N THR A 48 -8.85 21.48 -17.34
CA THR A 48 -9.63 22.71 -17.57
C THR A 48 -8.91 23.91 -16.94
N SER A 49 -9.56 25.08 -16.92
CA SER A 49 -9.07 26.21 -16.11
C SER A 49 -8.95 25.85 -14.63
N ASP A 50 -9.87 25.01 -14.14
CA ASP A 50 -10.11 24.83 -12.71
C ASP A 50 -9.59 23.49 -12.17
N TYR A 51 -9.49 22.46 -13.01
CA TYR A 51 -9.24 21.10 -12.53
C TYR A 51 -8.29 20.32 -13.43
N ILE A 52 -7.60 19.36 -12.82
CA ILE A 52 -6.87 18.30 -13.52
C ILE A 52 -7.37 16.96 -12.99
N PHE A 53 -7.77 16.08 -13.91
CA PHE A 53 -8.21 14.72 -13.59
C PHE A 53 -7.43 13.69 -14.41
N GLU A 54 -6.95 12.65 -13.74
CA GLU A 54 -6.27 11.51 -14.35
C GLU A 54 -7.12 10.25 -14.28
N PHE A 55 -7.07 9.46 -15.35
CA PHE A 55 -7.83 8.23 -15.53
C PHE A 55 -6.92 7.08 -15.92
N ASN A 56 -7.19 5.92 -15.33
CA ASN A 56 -6.50 4.69 -15.64
C ASN A 56 -6.96 4.09 -17.00
N LEU A 57 -6.40 2.96 -17.42
CA LEU A 57 -6.73 2.37 -18.73
C LEU A 57 -8.13 1.73 -18.82
N ASN A 58 -8.84 1.64 -17.69
CA ASN A 58 -10.25 1.29 -17.63
C ASN A 58 -11.17 2.52 -17.59
N HIS A 59 -10.61 3.73 -17.78
CA HIS A 59 -11.30 5.02 -17.72
C HIS A 59 -11.74 5.45 -16.31
N GLU A 60 -11.17 4.85 -15.27
CA GLU A 60 -11.53 5.14 -13.88
C GLU A 60 -10.62 6.23 -13.33
N ILE A 61 -11.21 7.19 -12.63
CA ILE A 61 -10.47 8.26 -11.96
C ILE A 61 -9.43 7.68 -10.99
N ARG A 62 -8.18 8.13 -11.11
CA ARG A 62 -7.05 7.70 -10.26
C ARG A 62 -6.45 8.84 -9.47
N HIS A 63 -6.41 10.05 -10.04
CA HIS A 63 -5.95 11.25 -9.36
C HIS A 63 -6.79 12.46 -9.76
N ALA A 64 -6.87 13.44 -8.87
CA ALA A 64 -7.49 14.73 -9.14
C ALA A 64 -6.82 15.85 -8.34
N LYS A 65 -6.88 17.08 -8.86
CA LYS A 65 -6.60 18.30 -8.09
C LYS A 65 -7.32 19.52 -8.66
N SER A 66 -7.48 20.53 -7.83
CA SER A 66 -7.91 21.88 -8.25
C SER A 66 -6.69 22.70 -8.69
N LYS A 67 -6.91 23.61 -9.64
CA LYS A 67 -5.96 24.64 -10.09
C LYS A 67 -6.27 26.01 -9.48
N LYS A 68 -7.36 26.12 -8.72
CA LYS A 68 -7.73 27.36 -8.04
C LYS A 68 -6.71 27.71 -6.97
N LYS A 69 -6.57 29.00 -6.69
CA LYS A 69 -5.67 29.53 -5.64
C LYS A 69 -6.03 29.05 -4.23
N THR A 70 -7.26 28.60 -4.04
CA THR A 70 -7.78 28.01 -2.80
C THR A 70 -7.35 26.56 -2.58
N TRP A 71 -6.75 25.89 -3.58
CA TRP A 71 -6.18 24.57 -3.39
C TRP A 71 -4.99 24.64 -2.42
N PRO A 72 -4.90 23.78 -1.39
CA PRO A 72 -3.93 23.99 -0.30
C PRO A 72 -2.47 24.10 -0.74
N HIS A 73 -2.04 23.30 -1.72
CA HIS A 73 -0.69 23.39 -2.27
C HIS A 73 -0.59 22.77 -3.69
N PRO A 74 0.11 23.40 -4.64
CA PRO A 74 0.11 22.98 -6.06
C PRO A 74 0.66 21.56 -6.33
N SER A 75 1.53 21.07 -5.43
CA SER A 75 2.10 19.71 -5.49
C SER A 75 1.24 18.65 -4.81
N GLU A 76 0.15 19.02 -4.13
CA GLU A 76 -0.71 18.08 -3.41
C GLU A 76 -1.83 17.54 -4.31
N TRP A 77 -2.20 16.29 -4.10
CA TRP A 77 -3.11 15.56 -4.98
C TRP A 77 -4.07 14.67 -4.21
N LEU A 78 -5.27 14.51 -4.74
CA LEU A 78 -6.13 13.39 -4.41
C LEU A 78 -5.72 12.17 -5.24
N LYS A 79 -5.71 11.00 -4.60
CA LYS A 79 -5.59 9.68 -5.21
C LYS A 79 -6.80 8.85 -4.85
N ARG A 80 -7.28 8.04 -5.78
CA ARG A 80 -8.33 7.06 -5.53
C ARG A 80 -7.80 5.64 -5.58
N THR A 81 -8.09 4.85 -4.56
CA THR A 81 -7.64 3.45 -4.45
C THR A 81 -8.52 2.50 -5.25
N LYS A 82 -8.06 1.25 -5.44
CA LYS A 82 -8.87 0.20 -6.09
C LYS A 82 -10.07 -0.26 -5.26
N GLY A 83 -10.05 -0.08 -3.93
CA GLY A 83 -11.21 -0.28 -3.08
C GLY A 83 -12.00 1.00 -2.81
N ASN A 84 -11.92 1.97 -3.73
CA ASN A 84 -12.79 3.14 -3.82
C ASN A 84 -12.60 4.24 -2.76
N ASP A 85 -11.55 4.17 -1.94
CA ASP A 85 -11.23 5.26 -1.02
C ASP A 85 -10.51 6.41 -1.72
N TRP A 86 -10.73 7.63 -1.21
CA TRP A 86 -9.87 8.78 -1.48
C TRP A 86 -8.76 8.90 -0.44
N ILE A 87 -7.58 9.26 -0.92
CA ILE A 87 -6.41 9.61 -0.14
C ILE A 87 -5.94 10.99 -0.59
N TYR A 88 -5.74 11.90 0.36
CA TYR A 88 -5.14 13.20 0.08
C TYR A 88 -3.66 13.19 0.46
N TYR A 89 -2.80 13.31 -0.55
CA TYR A 89 -1.35 13.36 -0.36
C TYR A 89 -0.92 14.81 -0.14
N SER A 90 -0.68 15.14 1.12
CA SER A 90 -0.16 16.44 1.51
C SER A 90 1.36 16.45 1.52
N THR A 91 1.99 17.59 1.23
CA THR A 91 3.42 17.82 1.49
C THR A 91 3.76 17.74 2.98
N GLY A 92 2.74 17.79 3.86
CA GLY A 92 2.86 17.72 5.30
C GLY A 92 3.53 18.94 5.94
N GLY A 93 3.88 19.98 5.17
CA GLY A 93 4.57 21.17 5.68
C GLY A 93 5.84 20.81 6.46
N TYR A 94 6.05 21.44 7.61
CA TYR A 94 7.22 21.21 8.48
C TYR A 94 7.15 19.92 9.33
N SER A 95 6.26 18.98 9.03
CA SER A 95 6.01 17.80 9.90
C SER A 95 7.03 16.66 9.76
N GLY A 96 8.13 16.85 9.03
CA GLY A 96 9.18 15.84 8.89
C GLY A 96 8.66 14.53 8.30
N VAL A 97 7.83 14.62 7.24
CA VAL A 97 7.14 13.47 6.63
C VAL A 97 8.13 12.41 6.14
N PHE A 98 9.20 12.84 5.47
CA PHE A 98 10.20 11.93 4.95
C PHE A 98 10.95 11.22 6.09
N GLU A 99 11.27 11.95 7.15
CA GLU A 99 11.89 11.41 8.34
C GLU A 99 10.96 10.42 9.04
N ALA A 100 9.66 10.70 9.11
CA ALA A 100 8.69 9.86 9.79
C ALA A 100 8.31 8.61 8.98
N LEU A 101 7.99 8.75 7.70
CA LEU A 101 7.39 7.69 6.87
C LEU A 101 8.35 7.14 5.81
N GLY A 102 9.48 7.81 5.56
CA GLY A 102 10.35 7.55 4.41
C GLY A 102 9.71 7.95 3.09
N GLU A 103 8.66 8.79 3.12
CA GLU A 103 7.89 9.27 1.97
C GLU A 103 7.84 10.80 1.99
N TYR A 104 7.83 11.43 0.82
CA TYR A 104 7.77 12.90 0.73
C TYR A 104 6.36 13.48 0.84
N TYR A 105 5.34 12.62 0.77
CA TYR A 105 3.95 13.02 0.87
C TYR A 105 3.25 12.21 1.94
N LEU A 106 2.52 12.91 2.80
CA LEU A 106 1.74 12.34 3.89
C LEU A 106 0.36 11.96 3.38
N PRO A 107 -0.01 10.67 3.37
CA PRO A 107 -1.35 10.27 3.00
C PRO A 107 -2.32 10.57 4.14
N ASN A 108 -3.31 11.40 3.87
CA ASN A 108 -4.45 11.66 4.75
C ASN A 108 -5.64 10.84 4.25
N LEU A 109 -6.24 10.05 5.14
CA LEU A 109 -7.24 9.05 4.79
C LEU A 109 -8.65 9.53 5.19
N MET A 110 -9.68 9.17 4.42
CA MET A 110 -11.08 9.50 4.75
C MET A 110 -11.62 8.73 5.97
N TYR A 111 -10.91 7.71 6.41
CA TYR A 111 -11.30 6.85 7.52
C TYR A 111 -10.35 7.01 8.70
N PRO A 112 -10.81 6.74 9.94
CA PRO A 112 -9.94 6.74 11.11
C PRO A 112 -8.79 5.75 10.94
N THR A 113 -7.57 6.22 11.22
CA THR A 113 -6.34 5.42 11.19
C THR A 113 -5.46 5.79 12.39
N ASN A 114 -4.32 5.13 12.52
CA ASN A 114 -3.35 5.31 13.59
C ASN A 114 -2.36 6.47 13.33
N SER A 115 -2.76 7.50 12.57
CA SER A 115 -1.86 8.61 12.23
C SER A 115 -1.55 9.49 13.45
N LEU A 116 -0.26 9.78 13.66
CA LEU A 116 0.21 10.80 14.61
C LEU A 116 0.40 12.17 13.97
N ILE A 117 0.54 12.19 12.65
CA ILE A 117 0.83 13.38 11.85
C ILE A 117 -0.28 13.60 10.83
N GLY A 118 -0.46 14.84 10.40
CA GLY A 118 -1.42 15.21 9.36
C GLY A 118 -2.59 16.04 9.86
N GLY A 119 -3.42 16.43 8.90
CA GLY A 119 -4.53 17.34 9.12
C GLY A 119 -5.88 16.68 8.86
N LYS A 120 -6.90 17.51 8.69
CA LYS A 120 -8.23 17.07 8.24
C LYS A 120 -8.51 17.67 6.86
N PRO A 121 -7.73 17.34 5.82
CA PRO A 121 -7.85 17.99 4.50
C PRO A 121 -9.22 17.77 3.86
N PHE A 122 -9.92 16.68 4.18
CA PHE A 122 -11.30 16.47 3.71
C PHE A 122 -12.34 17.42 4.33
N LYS A 123 -11.96 18.31 5.25
CA LYS A 123 -12.79 19.44 5.69
C LYS A 123 -12.58 20.70 4.83
N ASP A 124 -11.54 20.73 4.01
CA ASP A 124 -11.30 21.81 3.07
C ASP A 124 -12.34 21.78 1.96
N HIS A 125 -12.88 22.95 1.62
CA HIS A 125 -13.97 23.09 0.66
C HIS A 125 -13.58 22.62 -0.75
N GLU A 126 -12.39 22.94 -1.23
CA GLU A 126 -11.97 22.55 -2.59
C GLU A 126 -11.73 21.04 -2.70
N ILE A 127 -11.22 20.43 -1.63
CA ILE A 127 -11.02 18.98 -1.57
C ILE A 127 -12.36 18.27 -1.52
N ASP A 128 -13.27 18.69 -0.64
CA ASP A 128 -14.61 18.10 -0.52
C ASP A 128 -15.42 18.25 -1.81
N LEU A 129 -15.30 19.40 -2.49
CA LEU A 129 -15.94 19.65 -3.78
C LEU A 129 -15.56 18.60 -4.81
N ILE A 130 -14.26 18.29 -4.99
CA ILE A 130 -13.82 17.25 -5.92
C ILE A 130 -14.30 15.88 -5.44
N VAL A 131 -14.11 15.54 -4.16
CA VAL A 131 -14.46 14.22 -3.62
C VAL A 131 -15.94 13.89 -3.82
N ARG A 132 -16.83 14.87 -3.64
CA ARG A 132 -18.29 14.69 -3.78
C ARG A 132 -18.81 14.90 -5.20
N ASN A 133 -18.21 15.79 -5.99
CA ASN A 133 -18.81 16.27 -7.24
C ASN A 133 -17.96 15.98 -8.50
N TRP A 134 -16.87 15.22 -8.39
CA TRP A 134 -16.03 14.89 -9.56
C TRP A 134 -16.83 14.34 -10.75
N HIS A 135 -17.85 13.51 -10.51
CA HIS A 135 -18.65 12.92 -11.59
C HIS A 135 -19.50 13.97 -12.31
N GLN A 136 -20.07 14.93 -11.59
CA GLN A 136 -20.78 16.06 -12.20
C GLN A 136 -19.83 16.93 -13.03
N ILE A 137 -18.63 17.20 -12.52
CA ILE A 137 -17.59 17.94 -13.24
C ILE A 137 -17.27 17.25 -14.58
N ILE A 138 -17.08 15.94 -14.56
CA ILE A 138 -16.83 15.14 -15.79
C ILE A 138 -18.03 15.12 -16.72
N SER A 139 -19.25 15.00 -16.17
CA SER A 139 -20.48 14.91 -16.96
C SER A 139 -20.72 16.16 -17.79
N ASN A 140 -20.27 17.32 -17.30
CA ASN A 140 -20.36 18.61 -17.98
C ASN A 140 -19.33 18.81 -19.11
N LEU A 141 -18.36 17.91 -19.28
CA LEU A 141 -17.37 18.05 -20.36
C LEU A 141 -18.01 17.91 -21.75
N PRO A 142 -17.58 18.69 -22.75
CA PRO A 142 -18.05 18.50 -24.13
C PRO A 142 -17.55 17.17 -24.68
N ASP A 143 -18.42 16.45 -25.41
CA ASP A 143 -18.06 15.24 -26.15
C ASP A 143 -18.25 15.39 -27.67
N LYS A 144 -18.56 16.61 -28.13
CA LYS A 144 -18.65 16.99 -29.56
C LYS A 144 -17.59 18.04 -29.88
N GLY A 145 -17.34 18.28 -31.17
CA GLY A 145 -16.35 19.28 -31.61
C GLY A 145 -14.89 18.85 -31.41
N MET A 146 -14.64 17.54 -31.34
CA MET A 146 -13.31 16.95 -31.19
C MET A 146 -13.20 15.65 -32.00
N PRO A 147 -11.99 15.18 -32.35
CA PRO A 147 -11.83 13.93 -33.07
C PRO A 147 -12.42 12.73 -32.30
N ASP A 148 -12.95 11.74 -33.04
CA ASP A 148 -13.71 10.60 -32.50
C ASP A 148 -13.05 9.86 -31.34
N ARG A 149 -11.72 9.73 -31.37
CA ARG A 149 -10.96 9.08 -30.29
C ARG A 149 -11.11 9.79 -28.94
N PHE A 150 -11.12 11.12 -28.93
CA PHE A 150 -11.25 11.92 -27.72
C PHE A 150 -12.71 11.94 -27.25
N SER A 151 -13.64 12.09 -28.20
CA SER A 151 -15.09 12.01 -27.91
C SER A 151 -15.47 10.66 -27.30
N ARG A 152 -14.97 9.54 -27.85
CA ARG A 152 -15.19 8.19 -27.28
C ARG A 152 -14.59 8.06 -25.89
N TRP A 153 -13.41 8.62 -25.64
CA TRP A 153 -12.79 8.60 -24.32
C TRP A 153 -13.60 9.42 -23.30
N ILE A 154 -14.07 10.62 -23.65
CA ILE A 154 -14.96 11.42 -22.80
C ILE A 154 -16.23 10.64 -22.46
N ARG A 155 -16.89 10.06 -23.46
CA ARG A 155 -18.07 9.21 -23.26
C ARG A 155 -17.76 8.04 -22.31
N ALA A 156 -16.59 7.41 -22.43
CA ALA A 156 -16.20 6.30 -21.56
C ALA A 156 -15.93 6.72 -20.10
N ILE A 157 -15.32 7.89 -19.85
CA ILE A 157 -15.11 8.38 -18.47
C ILE A 157 -16.44 8.84 -17.83
N LYS A 158 -17.37 9.42 -18.61
CA LYS A 158 -18.70 9.81 -18.11
C LYS A 158 -19.53 8.63 -17.59
N LEU A 159 -19.32 7.44 -18.17
CA LEU A 159 -19.95 6.18 -17.72
C LEU A 159 -19.38 5.66 -16.40
N LYS A 160 -18.25 6.18 -15.92
CA LYS A 160 -17.75 5.85 -14.58
C LYS A 160 -18.44 6.73 -13.57
N THR A 161 -19.59 6.28 -13.07
CA THR A 161 -20.32 6.93 -11.98
C THR A 161 -19.78 6.48 -10.62
N PRO A 162 -20.08 7.20 -9.52
CA PRO A 162 -19.77 6.75 -8.17
C PRO A 162 -20.26 5.33 -7.88
N GLU A 163 -21.49 4.97 -8.29
CA GLU A 163 -22.11 3.66 -8.07
C GLU A 163 -21.40 2.56 -8.86
N ASN A 164 -20.97 2.85 -10.10
CA ASN A 164 -20.22 1.89 -10.90
C ASN A 164 -18.86 1.56 -10.27
N LEU A 165 -18.23 2.55 -9.65
CA LEU A 165 -16.93 2.41 -9.01
C LEU A 165 -17.05 1.71 -7.65
N GLU A 166 -18.11 2.01 -6.89
CA GLU A 166 -18.45 1.28 -5.66
C GLU A 166 -18.74 -0.19 -5.97
N ARG A 167 -19.56 -0.49 -6.98
CA ARG A 167 -19.83 -1.87 -7.41
C ARG A 167 -18.56 -2.61 -7.83
N LYS A 168 -17.60 -1.90 -8.44
CA LYS A 168 -16.31 -2.51 -8.80
C LYS A 168 -15.46 -2.82 -7.57
N ALA A 169 -15.43 -1.93 -6.58
CA ALA A 169 -14.76 -2.21 -5.31
C ALA A 169 -15.42 -3.35 -4.53
N GLN A 170 -16.76 -3.42 -4.51
CA GLN A 170 -17.45 -4.56 -3.91
C GLN A 170 -17.05 -5.88 -4.61
N LYS A 171 -16.96 -5.90 -5.95
CA LYS A 171 -16.45 -7.06 -6.67
C LYS A 171 -15.01 -7.42 -6.28
N LEU A 172 -14.14 -6.44 -6.02
CA LEU A 172 -12.79 -6.69 -5.51
C LEU A 172 -12.87 -7.42 -4.17
N PHE A 173 -13.67 -6.90 -3.24
CA PHE A 173 -13.85 -7.49 -1.92
C PHE A 173 -14.46 -8.90 -1.98
N ASP A 174 -15.42 -9.13 -2.87
CA ASP A 174 -16.03 -10.45 -3.09
C ASP A 174 -15.06 -11.47 -3.69
N ILE A 175 -14.08 -11.02 -4.49
CA ILE A 175 -13.01 -11.89 -4.98
C ILE A 175 -12.07 -12.24 -3.82
N SER A 176 -11.59 -11.24 -3.10
CA SER A 176 -10.69 -11.42 -1.96
C SER A 176 -11.37 -12.07 -0.74
N GLY A 177 -12.71 -12.16 -0.73
CA GLY A 177 -13.55 -12.69 0.35
C GLY A 177 -13.76 -11.73 1.53
N ALA A 178 -13.11 -10.57 1.50
CA ALA A 178 -13.27 -9.45 2.42
C ALA A 178 -12.55 -8.22 1.86
N ARG A 179 -12.80 -7.07 2.47
CA ARG A 179 -11.98 -5.87 2.28
C ARG A 179 -10.63 -6.05 2.96
N VAL A 180 -9.54 -5.69 2.29
CA VAL A 180 -8.20 -5.65 2.90
C VAL A 180 -8.17 -4.51 3.91
N THR A 181 -8.18 -4.84 5.21
CA THR A 181 -8.23 -3.86 6.29
C THR A 181 -6.86 -3.27 6.63
N VAL A 182 -5.78 -3.91 6.19
CA VAL A 182 -4.41 -3.53 6.49
C VAL A 182 -3.47 -4.06 5.39
N MET A 183 -2.64 -3.17 4.84
CA MET A 183 -1.58 -3.49 3.86
C MET A 183 -0.21 -3.37 4.52
N PRO A 184 0.79 -4.20 4.19
CA PRO A 184 2.13 -4.09 4.76
C PRO A 184 2.71 -2.68 4.62
N PRO A 185 3.42 -2.16 5.63
CA PRO A 185 4.03 -0.84 5.54
C PRO A 185 4.99 -0.72 4.34
N ASP A 186 5.63 -1.83 3.99
CA ASP A 186 6.54 -1.94 2.85
C ASP A 186 5.85 -1.73 1.50
N ALA A 187 4.51 -1.88 1.42
CA ALA A 187 3.77 -1.55 0.20
C ALA A 187 3.91 -0.07 -0.19
N ARG A 188 4.43 0.79 0.70
CA ARG A 188 4.89 2.14 0.36
C ARG A 188 5.87 2.15 -0.81
N HIS A 189 6.69 1.10 -1.00
CA HIS A 189 7.63 1.01 -2.12
C HIS A 189 6.96 1.01 -3.50
N VAL A 190 5.68 0.67 -3.56
CA VAL A 190 4.86 0.67 -4.78
C VAL A 190 3.66 1.61 -4.68
N ASP A 191 3.75 2.62 -3.79
CA ASP A 191 2.67 3.58 -3.52
C ASP A 191 1.33 2.86 -3.20
N TYR A 192 1.40 1.72 -2.51
CA TYR A 192 0.26 0.87 -2.19
C TYR A 192 -0.58 0.42 -3.42
N ASN A 193 -0.03 0.51 -4.64
CA ASN A 193 -0.67 0.02 -5.86
C ASN A 193 -0.42 -1.49 -6.00
N ILE A 194 -1.18 -2.26 -5.24
CA ILE A 194 -1.07 -3.72 -5.15
C ILE A 194 -2.26 -4.44 -5.80
N ILE A 195 -2.04 -5.69 -6.19
CA ILE A 195 -3.09 -6.68 -6.47
C ILE A 195 -3.26 -7.56 -5.22
N PRO A 196 -4.39 -7.51 -4.51
CA PRO A 196 -4.61 -8.34 -3.33
C PRO A 196 -5.05 -9.76 -3.73
N LEU A 197 -4.32 -10.78 -3.26
CA LEU A 197 -4.65 -12.19 -3.47
C LEU A 197 -4.67 -12.92 -2.13
N THR A 198 -5.86 -13.30 -1.67
CA THR A 198 -6.02 -13.90 -0.34
C THR A 198 -5.77 -15.40 -0.39
N ILE A 199 -4.69 -15.88 0.23
CA ILE A 199 -4.34 -17.32 0.29
C ILE A 199 -4.72 -17.97 1.62
N SER A 200 -5.04 -17.15 2.63
CA SER A 200 -5.54 -17.59 3.92
C SER A 200 -6.49 -16.56 4.51
N ASP A 201 -7.40 -17.01 5.36
CA ASP A 201 -8.29 -16.16 6.14
C ASP A 201 -7.82 -16.12 7.60
N GLY A 202 -8.06 -14.98 8.26
CA GLY A 202 -7.83 -14.85 9.69
C GLY A 202 -6.35 -14.59 10.05
N CYS A 203 -6.01 -14.89 11.30
CA CYS A 203 -4.67 -14.69 11.84
C CYS A 203 -4.44 -15.69 12.96
N LEU A 204 -3.21 -16.18 13.08
CA LEU A 204 -2.80 -17.09 14.15
C LEU A 204 -2.98 -16.43 15.52
N TYR A 205 -2.63 -15.15 15.64
CA TYR A 205 -2.79 -14.40 16.90
C TYR A 205 -4.08 -13.58 16.92
N LYS A 206 -4.81 -13.68 18.04
CA LYS A 206 -6.01 -12.91 18.36
C LYS A 206 -5.73 -11.84 19.42
N CYS A 207 -4.76 -10.97 19.12
CA CYS A 207 -4.32 -9.92 20.04
C CYS A 207 -5.48 -8.98 20.41
N ARG A 208 -5.57 -8.57 21.68
CA ARG A 208 -6.70 -7.78 22.21
C ARG A 208 -6.78 -6.37 21.63
N PHE A 209 -5.63 -5.78 21.28
CA PHE A 209 -5.56 -4.43 20.73
C PHE A 209 -5.96 -4.35 19.24
N CYS A 210 -6.05 -5.48 18.54
CA CYS A 210 -6.10 -5.47 17.09
C CYS A 210 -7.50 -5.12 16.57
N LYS A 211 -7.68 -3.87 16.12
CA LYS A 211 -8.93 -3.36 15.54
C LYS A 211 -9.12 -3.73 14.07
N VAL A 212 -8.06 -4.17 13.39
CA VAL A 212 -8.07 -4.48 11.94
C VAL A 212 -8.35 -5.95 11.63
N LYS A 213 -8.15 -6.86 12.59
CA LYS A 213 -8.27 -8.31 12.39
C LYS A 213 -9.72 -8.79 12.52
N ASN A 214 -10.12 -9.69 11.63
CA ASN A 214 -11.39 -10.39 11.75
C ASN A 214 -11.34 -11.49 12.84
N LYS A 215 -12.52 -11.84 13.40
CA LYS A 215 -12.65 -12.91 14.41
C LYS A 215 -12.48 -14.32 13.84
N LYS A 216 -12.29 -14.48 12.52
CA LYS A 216 -12.21 -15.80 11.87
C LYS A 216 -10.95 -16.54 12.32
N LYS A 217 -11.05 -17.85 12.58
CA LYS A 217 -9.87 -18.69 12.81
C LYS A 217 -8.99 -18.71 11.57
N PHE A 218 -7.68 -18.97 11.75
CA PHE A 218 -6.78 -19.12 10.62
C PHE A 218 -7.23 -20.30 9.75
N PHE A 219 -7.33 -20.08 8.44
CA PHE A 219 -7.72 -21.11 7.48
C PHE A 219 -7.03 -20.89 6.14
N VAL A 220 -6.47 -21.95 5.57
CA VAL A 220 -5.80 -21.92 4.25
C VAL A 220 -6.85 -22.07 3.16
N ARG A 221 -6.84 -21.19 2.16
CA ARG A 221 -7.76 -21.31 1.03
C ARG A 221 -7.33 -22.43 0.07
N SER A 222 -8.31 -23.09 -0.54
CA SER A 222 -8.03 -24.15 -1.50
C SER A 222 -7.39 -23.59 -2.77
N GLN A 223 -6.58 -24.41 -3.46
CA GLN A 223 -5.97 -24.04 -4.73
C GLN A 223 -7.00 -23.60 -5.77
N LYS A 224 -8.15 -24.28 -5.84
CA LYS A 224 -9.28 -23.92 -6.73
C LYS A 224 -9.80 -22.51 -6.44
N ASN A 225 -9.90 -22.14 -5.17
CA ASN A 225 -10.32 -20.80 -4.79
C ASN A 225 -9.27 -19.76 -5.21
N ILE A 226 -7.99 -20.01 -4.93
CA ILE A 226 -6.88 -19.11 -5.28
C ILE A 226 -6.79 -18.91 -6.80
N ASP A 227 -6.89 -19.98 -7.58
CA ASP A 227 -6.88 -19.93 -9.04
C ASP A 227 -8.08 -19.13 -9.59
N GLY A 228 -9.27 -19.33 -8.98
CA GLY A 228 -10.45 -18.53 -9.26
C GLY A 228 -10.26 -17.05 -8.95
N GLN A 229 -9.60 -16.71 -7.84
CA GLN A 229 -9.26 -15.33 -7.50
C GLN A 229 -8.33 -14.72 -8.56
N ILE A 230 -7.24 -15.40 -8.92
CA ILE A 230 -6.29 -14.92 -9.94
C ILE A 230 -7.02 -14.61 -11.26
N ALA A 231 -7.87 -15.52 -11.74
CA ALA A 231 -8.64 -15.31 -12.96
C ALA A 231 -9.59 -14.09 -12.86
N ARG A 232 -10.33 -13.98 -11.75
CA ARG A 232 -11.29 -12.89 -11.53
C ARG A 232 -10.60 -11.54 -11.32
N LEU A 233 -9.47 -11.49 -10.60
CA LEU A 233 -8.65 -10.29 -10.41
C LEU A 233 -8.09 -9.81 -11.75
N LYS A 234 -7.54 -10.73 -12.57
CA LYS A 234 -7.06 -10.37 -13.91
C LYS A 234 -8.14 -9.70 -14.74
N ASN A 235 -9.36 -10.23 -14.70
CA ASN A 235 -10.50 -9.64 -15.39
C ASN A 235 -10.89 -8.27 -14.79
N LEU A 236 -10.97 -8.16 -13.46
CA LEU A 236 -11.35 -6.92 -12.77
C LEU A 236 -10.37 -5.77 -13.03
N TYR A 237 -9.07 -6.04 -13.00
CA TYR A 237 -8.02 -5.06 -13.31
C TYR A 237 -7.99 -4.72 -14.80
N GLY A 238 -8.42 -5.64 -15.67
CA GLY A 238 -8.70 -5.36 -17.07
C GLY A 238 -7.47 -4.83 -17.81
N LYS A 239 -7.67 -3.79 -18.62
CA LYS A 239 -6.58 -3.15 -19.40
C LYS A 239 -5.54 -2.50 -18.49
N ASP A 240 -5.94 -2.09 -17.30
CA ASP A 240 -5.10 -1.37 -16.35
C ASP A 240 -4.13 -2.28 -15.59
N ILE A 241 -4.23 -3.62 -15.73
CA ILE A 241 -3.32 -4.55 -15.06
C ILE A 241 -1.85 -4.31 -15.40
N ILE A 242 -1.58 -3.75 -16.59
CA ILE A 242 -0.24 -3.38 -17.05
C ILE A 242 0.41 -2.25 -16.22
N ASN A 243 -0.38 -1.54 -15.41
CA ASN A 243 0.13 -0.53 -14.48
C ASN A 243 0.46 -1.12 -13.10
N PHE A 244 0.30 -2.43 -12.92
CA PHE A 244 0.57 -3.14 -11.68
C PHE A 244 1.71 -4.13 -11.87
N ASN A 245 2.56 -4.21 -10.85
CA ASN A 245 3.69 -5.14 -10.78
C ASN A 245 3.89 -5.66 -9.34
N ALA A 246 2.88 -5.48 -8.48
CA ALA A 246 2.96 -5.77 -7.07
C ALA A 246 1.82 -6.70 -6.64
N LEU A 247 2.20 -7.83 -6.04
CA LEU A 247 1.29 -8.80 -5.45
C LEU A 247 1.32 -8.67 -3.94
N PHE A 248 0.16 -8.63 -3.31
CA PHE A 248 0.04 -8.80 -1.87
C PHE A 248 -0.67 -10.11 -1.59
N LEU A 249 0.03 -11.04 -0.94
CA LEU A 249 -0.58 -12.25 -0.40
C LEU A 249 -1.35 -11.87 0.86
N GLY A 250 -2.64 -11.65 0.65
CA GLY A 250 -3.52 -10.90 1.53
C GLY A 250 -3.80 -11.53 2.89
N GLU A 251 -4.51 -10.75 3.71
CA GLU A 251 -4.81 -11.00 5.13
C GLU A 251 -3.55 -10.97 6.02
N HIS A 252 -3.68 -11.39 7.28
CA HIS A 252 -2.82 -10.94 8.37
C HIS A 252 -1.63 -11.84 8.72
N ASP A 253 -1.54 -13.05 8.16
CA ASP A 253 -0.45 -14.01 8.45
C ASP A 253 -0.31 -15.03 7.30
N ALA A 254 -0.17 -14.53 6.08
CA ALA A 254 -0.06 -15.36 4.88
C ALA A 254 1.14 -16.32 4.92
N LEU A 255 2.22 -15.95 5.64
CA LEU A 255 3.39 -16.81 5.85
C LEU A 255 3.07 -18.11 6.60
N ASN A 256 1.97 -18.17 7.35
CA ASN A 256 1.54 -19.38 8.06
C ASN A 256 0.86 -20.43 7.14
N THR A 257 0.76 -20.16 5.83
CA THR A 257 0.28 -21.15 4.85
C THR A 257 1.37 -22.16 4.48
N PRO A 258 1.01 -23.33 3.91
CA PRO A 258 2.00 -24.27 3.39
C PRO A 258 2.97 -23.58 2.43
N LEU A 259 4.27 -23.77 2.64
CA LEU A 259 5.32 -23.02 1.95
C LEU A 259 5.27 -23.22 0.42
N GLU A 260 4.96 -24.44 -0.04
CA GLU A 260 4.76 -24.74 -1.46
C GLU A 260 3.57 -23.96 -2.05
N LEU A 261 2.50 -23.76 -1.28
CA LEU A 261 1.34 -22.98 -1.73
C LEU A 261 1.73 -21.53 -1.98
N ILE A 262 2.58 -20.94 -1.13
CA ILE A 262 3.09 -19.57 -1.29
C ILE A 262 3.87 -19.45 -2.59
N LEU A 263 4.87 -20.33 -2.78
CA LEU A 263 5.75 -20.32 -3.96
C LEU A 263 4.96 -20.52 -5.26
N ASN A 264 4.11 -21.55 -5.30
CA ASN A 264 3.28 -21.87 -6.47
C ASN A 264 2.29 -20.74 -6.77
N THR A 265 1.71 -20.12 -5.74
CA THR A 265 0.77 -19.00 -5.93
C THR A 265 1.49 -17.76 -6.45
N ALA A 266 2.64 -17.40 -5.88
CA ALA A 266 3.42 -16.25 -6.32
C ALA A 266 3.86 -16.40 -7.79
N GLN A 267 4.41 -17.57 -8.15
CA GLN A 267 4.81 -17.88 -9.52
C GLN A 267 3.61 -17.83 -10.49
N LYS A 268 2.50 -18.50 -10.15
CA LYS A 268 1.30 -18.51 -10.98
C LYS A 268 0.71 -17.11 -11.15
N ALA A 269 0.69 -16.30 -10.09
CA ALA A 269 0.22 -14.92 -10.14
C ALA A 269 1.12 -14.05 -11.04
N TYR A 270 2.44 -14.19 -10.92
CA TYR A 270 3.42 -13.51 -11.79
C TYR A 270 3.11 -13.72 -13.27
N GLU A 271 2.93 -14.99 -13.66
CA GLU A 271 2.63 -15.39 -15.03
C GLU A 271 1.25 -14.92 -15.47
N LYS A 272 0.21 -15.17 -14.65
CA LYS A 272 -1.17 -14.87 -15.04
C LYS A 272 -1.42 -13.37 -15.09
N PHE A 273 -0.81 -12.58 -14.23
CA PHE A 273 -0.90 -11.11 -14.28
C PHE A 273 0.09 -10.48 -15.28
N ASN A 274 0.98 -11.29 -15.87
CA ASN A 274 1.99 -10.88 -16.84
C ASN A 274 2.92 -9.77 -16.31
N PHE A 275 3.41 -9.90 -15.07
CA PHE A 275 4.28 -8.87 -14.49
C PHE A 275 5.57 -8.64 -15.29
N GLN A 276 6.10 -9.68 -15.94
CA GLN A 276 7.24 -9.59 -16.86
C GLN A 276 7.03 -8.55 -17.99
N THR A 277 5.79 -8.36 -18.43
CA THR A 277 5.43 -7.43 -19.53
C THR A 277 4.61 -6.25 -19.02
N SER A 278 4.62 -6.00 -17.71
CA SER A 278 4.02 -4.81 -17.12
C SER A 278 4.73 -3.56 -17.66
N TYR A 279 4.02 -2.43 -17.69
CA TYR A 279 4.66 -1.13 -17.94
C TYR A 279 5.57 -0.77 -16.77
N MET A 280 5.16 -1.13 -15.55
CA MET A 280 5.96 -0.94 -14.35
C MET A 280 7.07 -2.00 -14.28
N LYS A 281 8.31 -1.56 -14.15
CA LYS A 281 9.49 -2.43 -14.05
C LYS A 281 9.64 -3.01 -12.65
N LYS A 282 10.41 -4.10 -12.57
CA LYS A 282 10.55 -4.97 -11.38
C LYS A 282 9.20 -5.54 -10.97
N SER A 283 9.21 -6.54 -10.11
CA SER A 283 7.98 -7.05 -9.51
C SER A 283 8.15 -7.15 -8.01
N PHE A 284 7.06 -6.94 -7.28
CA PHE A 284 7.07 -6.89 -5.83
C PHE A 284 6.11 -7.92 -5.24
N LEU A 285 6.55 -8.57 -4.17
CA LEU A 285 5.73 -9.50 -3.41
C LEU A 285 5.68 -9.02 -1.97
N PHE A 286 4.48 -8.87 -1.43
CA PHE A 286 4.25 -8.43 -0.05
C PHE A 286 3.48 -9.49 0.71
N MET A 287 3.84 -9.73 1.97
CA MET A 287 3.05 -10.56 2.87
C MET A 287 3.30 -10.19 4.34
N PHE A 288 2.33 -10.52 5.19
CA PHE A 288 2.51 -10.51 6.63
C PHE A 288 2.92 -11.90 7.14
N GLY A 289 3.72 -11.91 8.20
CA GLY A 289 4.03 -13.11 8.98
C GLY A 289 3.94 -12.86 10.48
N SER A 290 3.62 -13.90 11.23
CA SER A 290 3.79 -13.94 12.67
C SER A 290 5.17 -14.44 13.06
N ALA A 291 5.59 -14.18 14.30
CA ALA A 291 6.84 -14.73 14.82
C ALA A 291 6.88 -16.27 14.76
N ASP A 292 5.74 -16.94 14.96
CA ASP A 292 5.62 -18.40 14.88
C ASP A 292 5.79 -18.90 13.45
N SER A 293 4.99 -18.38 12.51
CA SER A 293 5.10 -18.79 11.11
C SER A 293 6.51 -18.56 10.58
N PHE A 294 7.09 -17.40 10.88
CA PHE A 294 8.45 -17.07 10.47
C PHE A 294 9.53 -17.97 11.09
N LEU A 295 9.45 -18.29 12.39
CA LEU A 295 10.42 -19.19 13.03
C LEU A 295 10.35 -20.61 12.49
N ASN A 296 9.16 -21.08 12.13
CA ASN A 296 8.93 -22.42 11.57
C ASN A 296 9.35 -22.55 10.09
N THR A 297 9.59 -21.45 9.38
CA THR A 297 10.03 -21.46 7.98
C THR A 297 11.51 -21.87 7.82
N GLY A 298 11.83 -22.94 7.11
CA GLY A 298 13.23 -23.34 6.87
C GLY A 298 13.99 -22.45 5.89
N THR A 299 15.33 -22.52 5.88
CA THR A 299 16.21 -21.76 4.96
C THR A 299 15.90 -22.05 3.49
N ALA A 300 15.63 -23.31 3.14
CA ALA A 300 15.32 -23.73 1.77
C ALA A 300 14.11 -22.99 1.17
N PHE A 301 13.13 -22.59 1.99
CA PHE A 301 12.03 -21.78 1.50
C PHE A 301 12.47 -20.36 1.14
N PHE A 302 13.32 -19.72 1.94
CA PHE A 302 13.81 -18.38 1.64
C PHE A 302 14.69 -18.39 0.39
N GLU A 303 15.50 -19.42 0.18
CA GLU A 303 16.26 -19.62 -1.06
C GLU A 303 15.33 -19.77 -2.28
N ALA A 304 14.29 -20.59 -2.17
CA ALA A 304 13.29 -20.74 -3.24
C ALA A 304 12.53 -19.42 -3.51
N LEU A 305 12.16 -18.70 -2.45
CA LEU A 305 11.45 -17.42 -2.54
C LEU A 305 12.33 -16.31 -3.15
N ASP A 306 13.62 -16.29 -2.83
CA ASP A 306 14.62 -15.34 -3.35
C ASP A 306 14.91 -15.58 -4.85
N SER A 307 14.69 -16.82 -5.32
CA SER A 307 14.81 -17.19 -6.73
C SER A 307 13.63 -16.76 -7.61
N LEU A 308 12.48 -16.43 -6.99
CA LEU A 308 11.33 -15.94 -7.74
C LEU A 308 11.61 -14.54 -8.31
N PRO A 309 10.95 -14.15 -9.42
CA PRO A 309 11.19 -12.86 -10.08
C PRO A 309 10.54 -11.67 -9.34
N PHE A 310 10.72 -11.59 -8.02
CA PHE A 310 10.15 -10.60 -7.13
C PHE A 310 11.22 -10.00 -6.20
N GLN A 311 11.07 -8.71 -5.90
CA GLN A 311 11.55 -8.14 -4.65
C GLN A 311 10.50 -8.41 -3.57
N THR A 312 10.85 -9.24 -2.60
CA THR A 312 9.90 -9.76 -1.61
C THR A 312 10.06 -9.06 -0.28
N PHE A 313 8.95 -8.58 0.27
CA PHE A 313 8.86 -7.94 1.58
C PHE A 313 7.97 -8.76 2.51
N ILE A 314 8.54 -9.16 3.64
CA ILE A 314 7.83 -9.93 4.67
C ILE A 314 7.79 -9.09 5.95
N ASN A 315 6.62 -8.56 6.30
CA ASN A 315 6.47 -7.79 7.53
C ASN A 315 6.07 -8.71 8.69
N ILE A 316 6.95 -8.80 9.71
CA ILE A 316 6.74 -9.64 10.88
C ILE A 316 6.15 -8.82 12.02
N GLY A 317 4.95 -9.22 12.46
CA GLY A 317 4.37 -8.68 13.68
C GLY A 317 5.10 -9.23 14.90
N LEU A 318 5.95 -8.41 15.54
CA LEU A 318 6.60 -8.72 16.83
C LEU A 318 5.91 -8.02 18.00
N GLU A 319 5.46 -6.79 17.79
CA GLU A 319 4.65 -5.92 18.64
C GLU A 319 5.38 -5.42 19.88
N SER A 320 6.15 -6.26 20.58
CA SER A 320 7.01 -5.84 21.69
C SER A 320 8.10 -6.88 21.99
N TYR A 321 9.24 -6.45 22.53
CA TYR A 321 10.26 -7.32 23.14
C TYR A 321 10.11 -7.44 24.67
N ASP A 322 9.11 -6.76 25.25
CA ASP A 322 8.83 -6.73 26.68
C ASP A 322 7.64 -7.66 27.02
N LYS A 323 7.81 -8.49 28.07
CA LYS A 323 6.80 -9.50 28.43
C LYS A 323 5.53 -8.86 29.00
N ALA A 324 5.65 -7.83 29.84
CA ALA A 324 4.50 -7.15 30.42
C ALA A 324 3.63 -6.52 29.33
N THR A 325 4.26 -5.91 28.32
CA THR A 325 3.57 -5.38 27.15
C THR A 325 2.93 -6.48 26.32
N LEU A 326 3.64 -7.57 26.01
CA LEU A 326 3.06 -8.69 25.26
C LEU A 326 1.82 -9.25 25.97
N ASP A 327 1.88 -9.37 27.30
CA ASP A 327 0.76 -9.79 28.13
C ASP A 327 -0.39 -8.81 28.05
N LEU A 328 -0.13 -7.50 28.19
CA LEU A 328 -1.12 -6.42 28.05
C LEU A 328 -1.82 -6.43 26.68
N LEU A 329 -1.08 -6.70 25.61
CA LEU A 329 -1.59 -6.80 24.24
C LEU A 329 -2.33 -8.13 23.98
N GLY A 330 -2.22 -9.10 24.89
CA GLY A 330 -2.76 -10.46 24.71
C GLY A 330 -2.07 -11.20 23.57
N LYS A 331 -0.78 -10.96 23.37
CA LYS A 331 0.00 -11.59 22.31
C LYS A 331 0.72 -12.81 22.87
N PRO A 332 0.52 -14.02 22.31
CA PRO A 332 1.03 -15.26 22.90
C PRO A 332 2.52 -15.49 22.57
N LEU A 333 3.38 -14.53 22.88
CA LEU A 333 4.82 -14.59 22.65
C LEU A 333 5.60 -14.42 23.95
N SER A 334 6.75 -15.07 24.01
CA SER A 334 7.76 -14.82 25.03
C SER A 334 8.84 -13.87 24.50
N ARG A 335 9.50 -13.13 25.39
CA ARG A 335 10.67 -12.31 25.05
C ARG A 335 11.73 -13.11 24.27
N LYS A 336 12.02 -14.34 24.70
CA LYS A 336 12.99 -15.24 24.03
C LYS A 336 12.60 -15.49 22.57
N LYS A 337 11.32 -15.76 22.31
CA LYS A 337 10.79 -16.03 20.97
C LYS A 337 10.85 -14.81 20.06
N VAL A 338 10.53 -13.63 20.57
CA VAL A 338 10.70 -12.37 19.84
C VAL A 338 12.18 -12.14 19.49
N GLY A 339 13.09 -12.38 20.44
CA GLY A 339 14.53 -12.28 20.21
C GLY A 339 15.04 -13.25 19.12
N PHE A 340 14.55 -14.49 19.11
CA PHE A 340 14.89 -15.45 18.06
C PHE A 340 14.34 -15.05 16.70
N ALA A 341 13.08 -14.61 16.63
CA ALA A 341 12.50 -14.14 15.38
C ALA A 341 13.31 -12.96 14.84
N PHE A 342 13.64 -11.97 15.69
CA PHE A 342 14.44 -10.81 15.29
C PHE A 342 15.85 -11.19 14.79
N LYS A 343 16.53 -12.13 15.45
CA LYS A 343 17.82 -12.64 14.97
C LYS A 343 17.70 -13.31 13.60
N LYS A 344 16.65 -14.10 13.39
CA LYS A 344 16.37 -14.75 12.11
C LYS A 344 16.04 -13.73 11.01
N VAL A 345 15.33 -12.65 11.32
CA VAL A 345 15.10 -11.53 10.39
C VAL A 345 16.42 -10.98 9.88
N GLN A 346 17.39 -10.75 10.76
CA GLN A 346 18.71 -10.29 10.36
C GLN A 346 19.45 -11.31 9.49
N ALA A 347 19.41 -12.60 9.86
CA ALA A 347 20.05 -13.65 9.08
C ALA A 347 19.49 -13.72 7.64
N VAL A 348 18.17 -13.70 7.48
CA VAL A 348 17.51 -13.69 6.15
C VAL A 348 17.89 -12.44 5.36
N ASN A 349 17.89 -11.26 5.99
CA ASN A 349 18.25 -10.01 5.30
C ASN A 349 19.72 -9.95 4.87
N ASP A 350 20.61 -10.61 5.62
CA ASP A 350 22.03 -10.71 5.30
C ASP A 350 22.30 -11.77 4.21
N SER A 351 21.47 -12.82 4.09
CA SER A 351 21.68 -13.94 3.14
C SER A 351 20.86 -13.87 1.85
N CYS A 352 19.70 -13.20 1.85
CA CYS A 352 18.77 -13.19 0.71
C CYS A 352 18.72 -11.78 0.08
N PRO A 353 19.34 -11.56 -1.10
CA PRO A 353 19.42 -10.24 -1.72
C PRO A 353 18.06 -9.68 -2.16
N ASN A 354 17.12 -10.52 -2.61
CA ASN A 354 15.81 -10.11 -3.12
C ASN A 354 14.72 -10.12 -2.04
N ILE A 355 15.04 -10.58 -0.82
CA ILE A 355 14.13 -10.56 0.32
C ILE A 355 14.53 -9.43 1.29
N GLU A 356 13.52 -8.71 1.78
CA GLU A 356 13.63 -7.89 2.97
C GLU A 356 12.52 -8.27 3.96
N THR A 357 12.94 -8.76 5.11
CA THR A 357 12.07 -9.01 6.25
C THR A 357 12.12 -7.82 7.20
N THR A 358 10.97 -7.24 7.48
CA THR A 358 10.81 -6.06 8.34
C THR A 358 10.06 -6.41 9.62
N CYS A 359 10.14 -5.56 10.64
CA CYS A 359 9.48 -5.83 11.93
C CYS A 359 8.54 -4.71 12.31
N ASN A 360 7.35 -5.06 12.80
CA ASN A 360 6.41 -4.11 13.38
C ASN A 360 6.41 -4.19 14.91
N PHE A 361 6.47 -3.02 15.56
CA PHE A 361 6.31 -2.84 17.00
C PHE A 361 5.22 -1.81 17.28
N VAL A 362 4.56 -1.91 18.43
CA VAL A 362 3.55 -0.93 18.82
C VAL A 362 4.18 0.22 19.59
N MET A 363 3.48 1.35 19.66
CA MET A 363 3.85 2.46 20.53
C MET A 363 2.59 3.14 21.09
N ASP A 364 2.64 3.54 22.35
CA ASP A 364 1.62 4.34 23.03
C ASP A 364 2.17 4.86 24.36
N GLU A 365 1.62 5.96 24.87
CA GLU A 365 1.89 6.47 26.22
C GLU A 365 1.43 5.50 27.32
N THR A 366 0.45 4.64 27.04
CA THR A 366 -0.08 3.70 28.03
C THR A 366 0.72 2.41 28.15
N LEU A 367 1.82 2.27 27.41
CA LEU A 367 2.69 1.10 27.50
C LEU A 367 3.64 1.23 28.70
N PRO A 368 4.04 0.10 29.35
CA PRO A 368 5.03 0.13 30.41
C PRO A 368 6.36 0.75 29.93
N ASP A 369 7.07 1.50 30.79
CA ASP A 369 8.37 2.08 30.44
C ASP A 369 9.40 1.01 29.98
N SER A 370 9.31 -0.18 30.57
CA SER A 370 10.13 -1.35 30.19
C SER A 370 9.97 -1.76 28.72
N HIS A 371 8.86 -1.37 28.07
CA HIS A 371 8.63 -1.57 26.65
C HIS A 371 9.73 -0.94 25.79
N TYR A 372 9.99 0.35 26.02
CA TYR A 372 10.92 1.12 25.21
C TYR A 372 12.37 0.76 25.53
N GLU A 373 12.67 0.45 26.78
CA GLU A 373 13.97 -0.10 27.18
C GLU A 373 14.26 -1.43 26.45
N ALA A 374 13.31 -2.36 26.47
CA ALA A 374 13.44 -3.64 25.79
C ALA A 374 13.58 -3.45 24.27
N LEU A 375 12.77 -2.57 23.67
CA LEU A 375 12.89 -2.25 22.24
C LEU A 375 14.30 -1.73 21.90
N MET A 376 14.83 -0.81 22.71
CA MET A 376 16.18 -0.26 22.52
C MET A 376 17.30 -1.30 22.67
N THR A 377 17.14 -2.26 23.58
CA THR A 377 18.05 -3.42 23.63
C THR A 377 18.07 -4.16 22.29
N LEU A 378 16.90 -4.36 21.67
CA LEU A 378 16.78 -5.12 20.44
C LEU A 378 17.33 -4.38 19.21
N ILE A 379 16.94 -3.11 19.03
CA ILE A 379 17.21 -2.35 17.78
C ILE A 379 18.50 -1.52 17.82
N ARG A 380 19.14 -1.39 18.99
CA ARG A 380 20.41 -0.65 19.15
C ARG A 380 21.49 -1.50 19.78
N GLN A 381 21.28 -2.00 20.99
CA GLN A 381 22.36 -2.64 21.77
C GLN A 381 22.79 -3.98 21.16
N ASN A 382 21.83 -4.77 20.66
CA ASN A 382 22.10 -6.05 20.01
C ASN A 382 22.57 -5.93 18.55
N ALA A 383 22.62 -4.71 18.00
CA ALA A 383 23.08 -4.46 16.64
C ALA A 383 24.43 -3.76 16.66
N ALA A 384 25.49 -4.48 16.28
CA ALA A 384 26.86 -3.96 16.30
C ALA A 384 27.09 -2.75 15.39
N ARG A 385 26.31 -2.62 14.30
CA ARG A 385 26.41 -1.53 13.32
C ARG A 385 25.04 -1.18 12.75
N THR A 386 24.96 -0.01 12.13
CA THR A 386 23.79 0.38 11.34
C THR A 386 23.56 -0.60 10.19
N ARG A 387 22.31 -1.00 9.97
CA ARG A 387 21.90 -1.96 8.94
C ARG A 387 21.18 -1.24 7.80
N PRO A 388 21.40 -1.63 6.53
CA PRO A 388 20.72 -1.05 5.38
C PRO A 388 19.33 -1.66 5.11
N LYS A 389 19.11 -2.91 5.55
CA LYS A 389 17.86 -3.67 5.43
C LYS A 389 17.26 -3.97 6.80
N GLY A 390 15.97 -4.31 6.81
CA GLY A 390 15.27 -4.79 8.00
C GLY A 390 14.61 -3.66 8.75
N SER A 391 13.85 -2.86 8.01
CA SER A 391 13.17 -1.69 8.55
C SER A 391 12.33 -2.03 9.80
N ILE A 392 12.37 -1.13 10.78
CA ILE A 392 11.57 -1.16 12.01
C ILE A 392 10.41 -0.21 11.82
N TYR A 393 9.21 -0.76 11.89
CA TYR A 393 7.98 0.00 11.80
C TYR A 393 7.37 0.17 13.19
N LEU A 394 7.12 1.41 13.59
CA LEU A 394 6.45 1.74 14.85
C LEU A 394 5.01 2.14 14.57
N SER A 395 4.08 1.38 15.15
CA SER A 395 2.64 1.51 14.92
C SER A 395 1.94 2.03 16.17
N PRO A 396 1.37 3.24 16.12
CA PRO A 396 0.57 3.76 17.23
C PRO A 396 -0.65 2.88 17.53
N LEU A 397 -0.94 2.61 18.81
CA LEU A 397 -2.07 1.77 19.21
C LEU A 397 -3.42 2.46 19.03
N LYS A 398 -3.48 3.77 19.30
CA LYS A 398 -4.72 4.54 19.26
C LYS A 398 -5.03 5.02 17.83
N PHE A 399 -6.31 4.94 17.47
CA PHE A 399 -6.84 5.43 16.21
C PHE A 399 -7.53 6.77 16.46
N GLY A 400 -7.29 7.76 15.61
CA GLY A 400 -7.93 9.08 15.72
C GLY A 400 -7.52 9.91 16.94
N SER A 401 -6.43 9.55 17.62
CA SER A 401 -5.90 10.26 18.79
C SER A 401 -4.43 10.61 18.57
N PRO A 402 -4.13 11.58 17.69
CA PRO A 402 -2.74 12.00 17.46
C PRO A 402 -2.15 12.57 18.76
N SER A 403 -0.93 12.14 19.09
CA SER A 403 -0.19 12.66 20.24
C SER A 403 1.16 13.18 19.83
N ARG A 404 1.45 14.43 20.23
CA ARG A 404 2.77 15.05 20.07
C ARG A 404 3.84 14.34 20.89
N GLN A 405 3.47 13.83 22.07
CA GLN A 405 4.40 13.11 22.92
C GLN A 405 4.81 11.78 22.27
N VAL A 406 3.85 11.01 21.77
CA VAL A 406 4.13 9.77 21.02
C VAL A 406 5.01 10.07 19.80
N LEU A 407 4.76 11.17 19.07
CA LEU A 407 5.60 11.57 17.95
C LEU A 407 7.04 11.95 18.37
N TYR A 408 7.20 12.65 19.50
CA TYR A 408 8.52 12.95 20.06
C TYR A 408 9.27 11.67 20.43
N ASP A 409 8.60 10.72 21.08
CA ASP A 409 9.18 9.43 21.45
C ASP A 409 9.57 8.62 20.22
N PHE A 410 8.78 8.67 19.15
CA PHE A 410 9.16 8.11 17.85
C PHE A 410 10.49 8.68 17.35
N TYR A 411 10.66 10.00 17.32
CA TYR A 411 11.90 10.61 16.83
C TYR A 411 13.10 10.24 17.70
N LYS A 412 12.93 10.15 19.03
CA LYS A 412 13.96 9.68 19.95
C LYS A 412 14.37 8.24 19.63
N LEU A 413 13.41 7.33 19.48
CA LEU A 413 13.68 5.93 19.11
C LEU A 413 14.37 5.82 17.75
N LYS A 414 13.88 6.57 16.75
CA LYS A 414 14.44 6.60 15.39
C LYS A 414 15.90 7.05 15.40
N ALA A 415 16.22 8.16 16.07
CA ALA A 415 17.57 8.71 16.13
C ALA A 415 18.56 7.74 16.80
N LEU A 416 18.06 6.88 17.70
CA LEU A 416 18.88 5.93 18.42
C LEU A 416 18.98 4.55 17.74
N SER A 417 18.06 4.22 16.84
CA SER A 417 17.97 2.92 16.16
C SER A 417 19.16 2.68 15.23
N ARG A 418 19.61 1.42 15.14
CA ARG A 418 20.58 0.96 14.13
C ARG A 418 19.92 0.46 12.85
N PHE A 419 18.61 0.57 12.73
CA PHE A 419 17.84 0.12 11.58
C PHE A 419 17.05 1.30 10.98
N PRO A 420 16.74 1.28 9.68
CA PRO A 420 15.78 2.23 9.11
C PRO A 420 14.48 2.14 9.91
N THR A 421 14.05 3.24 10.51
CA THR A 421 12.92 3.24 11.45
C THR A 421 11.87 4.24 10.99
N PHE A 422 10.63 3.80 10.82
CA PHE A 422 9.53 4.60 10.26
C PHE A 422 8.24 4.40 11.05
N LEU A 423 7.36 5.40 11.03
CA LEU A 423 5.99 5.24 11.48
C LEU A 423 5.23 4.38 10.47
N TYR A 424 4.44 3.44 10.99
CA TYR A 424 3.53 2.68 10.16
C TYR A 424 2.13 3.28 10.23
N LEU A 425 1.76 3.95 9.14
CA LEU A 425 0.42 4.44 8.91
C LEU A 425 -0.43 3.37 8.21
N ILE A 426 -1.43 2.86 8.92
CA ILE A 426 -2.27 1.77 8.41
C ILE A 426 -3.12 2.27 7.24
N GLN A 427 -2.94 1.64 6.10
CA GLN A 427 -3.78 1.81 4.91
C GLN A 427 -4.57 0.53 4.62
N ARG A 428 -5.81 0.73 4.19
CA ARG A 428 -6.70 -0.33 3.73
C ARG A 428 -6.84 -0.24 2.21
N LEU A 429 -7.30 -1.31 1.56
CA LEU A 429 -7.68 -1.26 0.16
C LEU A 429 -9.19 -1.10 0.06
#